data_AF-A0ABD5U6Z4-F1
#
_entry.id   AF-A0ABD5U6Z4-F1
#
_cell.length_a   1.000
_cell.length_b   1.000
_cell.length_c   1.000
_cell.angle_alpha   90.00
_cell.angle_beta   90.00
_cell.angle_gamma   90.00
#
_symmetry.space_group_name_H-M   'P 1'
#
loop_
_entity.id
_entity.type
_entity.pdbx_description
1 polymer ?
#
loop_
_entity_poly.entity_id
_entity_poly.type
_entity_poly.pdbx_seq_one_letter_code
_entity_poly.pdbx_strand_id
1 'polypeptide(L)'
;MTDRAQSTLDFAVGVSVFLLAVAFTFAFIPGMTQPFSETVRVNPATADRVTDQLAGDTLATPGEPYRLDATCTAAFFDAGPDGDGCRFEGEGFDERLGLPYPDRATPPNVQVGLYEGASSDAEALYWDGERVAWPEDGSPASDDERLVRSTDGRTPSGSSSVVVSRRSVTVDGRDAHLRVSVW
;
A
#
# COMPACT_ATOMS: atom_id res chain seq x y z
N MET A 1 54.84 -44.46 -16.67
CA MET A 1 53.98 -43.27 -16.77
C MET A 1 52.55 -43.77 -16.85
N THR A 2 51.79 -43.63 -15.78
CA THR A 2 50.42 -44.12 -15.67
C THR A 2 49.50 -43.10 -16.34
N ASP A 3 49.12 -43.39 -17.58
CA ASP A 3 48.14 -42.61 -18.34
C ASP A 3 46.83 -42.54 -17.54
N ARG A 4 46.56 -41.40 -16.91
CA ARG A 4 45.24 -41.09 -16.38
C ARG A 4 44.41 -40.50 -17.51
N ALA A 5 44.04 -41.33 -18.48
CA ALA A 5 42.94 -41.01 -19.36
C ALA A 5 41.67 -41.14 -18.52
N GLN A 6 41.22 -40.01 -17.96
CA GLN A 6 39.88 -39.90 -17.38
C GLN A 6 38.89 -40.39 -18.45
N SER A 7 38.13 -41.43 -18.11
CA SER A 7 37.30 -42.17 -19.05
C SER A 7 36.43 -41.21 -19.86
N THR A 8 36.40 -41.39 -21.19
CA THR A 8 35.50 -40.62 -22.08
C THR A 8 34.04 -40.70 -21.63
N LEU A 9 33.69 -41.74 -20.90
CA LEU A 9 32.39 -41.93 -20.27
C LEU A 9 32.14 -40.94 -19.12
N ASP A 10 33.14 -40.65 -18.28
CA ASP A 10 33.00 -39.68 -17.18
C ASP A 10 32.84 -38.26 -17.73
N PHE A 11 33.56 -37.94 -18.81
CA PHE A 11 33.40 -36.67 -19.52
C PHE A 11 31.99 -36.56 -20.14
N ALA A 12 31.51 -37.62 -20.80
CA ALA A 12 30.19 -37.64 -21.41
C ALA A 12 29.07 -37.49 -20.37
N VAL A 13 29.19 -38.15 -19.22
CA VAL A 13 28.24 -38.02 -18.12
C VAL A 13 28.28 -36.61 -17.55
N GLY A 14 29.47 -36.06 -17.29
CA GLY A 14 29.63 -34.70 -16.76
C GLY A 14 29.03 -33.64 -17.68
N VAL A 15 29.31 -33.70 -18.98
CA VAL A 15 28.77 -32.72 -19.94
C VAL A 15 27.26 -32.85 -20.09
N SER A 16 26.72 -34.07 -20.00
CA SER A 16 25.28 -34.31 -20.08
C SER A 16 24.54 -33.73 -18.88
N VAL A 17 25.06 -33.97 -17.66
CA VAL A 17 24.49 -33.41 -16.42
C VAL A 17 24.59 -31.88 -16.41
N PHE A 18 25.72 -31.33 -16.86
CA PHE A 18 25.91 -29.89 -16.97
C PHE A 18 24.90 -29.24 -17.93
N LEU A 19 24.74 -29.79 -19.14
CA LEU A 19 23.78 -29.29 -20.12
C LEU A 19 22.34 -29.40 -19.61
N LEU A 20 21.99 -30.47 -18.89
CA LEU A 20 20.69 -30.61 -18.24
C LEU A 20 20.43 -29.51 -17.21
N ALA A 21 21.41 -29.24 -16.34
CA ALA A 21 21.30 -28.18 -15.33
C ALA A 21 21.17 -26.78 -15.96
N VAL A 22 21.92 -26.51 -17.04
CA VAL A 22 21.83 -25.26 -17.81
C VAL A 22 20.47 -25.12 -18.48
N ALA A 23 19.97 -26.18 -19.11
CA ALA A 23 18.63 -26.19 -19.71
C ALA A 23 17.53 -25.93 -18.66
N PHE A 24 17.64 -26.54 -17.48
CA PHE A 24 16.73 -26.29 -16.37
C PHE A 24 16.81 -24.82 -15.90
N THR A 25 18.01 -24.27 -15.79
CA THR A 25 18.21 -22.86 -15.43
C THR A 25 17.48 -21.92 -16.39
N PHE A 26 17.64 -22.12 -17.69
CA PHE A 26 16.96 -21.30 -18.71
C PHE A 26 15.45 -21.56 -18.80
N ALA A 27 14.97 -22.74 -18.40
CA ALA A 27 13.54 -23.03 -18.36
C ALA A 27 12.84 -22.40 -17.15
N PHE A 28 13.52 -22.31 -15.99
CA PHE A 28 12.90 -21.90 -14.72
C PHE A 28 13.20 -20.45 -14.30
N ILE A 29 14.38 -19.88 -14.63
CA ILE A 29 14.72 -18.48 -14.29
C ILE A 29 13.76 -17.45 -14.90
N PRO A 30 13.32 -17.57 -16.18
CA PRO A 30 12.39 -16.61 -16.76
C PRO A 30 11.09 -16.53 -15.96
N GLY A 31 10.60 -17.64 -15.42
CA GLY A 31 9.40 -17.67 -14.58
C GLY A 31 9.56 -17.02 -13.20
N MET A 32 10.79 -16.95 -12.66
CA MET A 32 11.07 -16.25 -11.41
C MET A 32 11.21 -14.73 -11.58
N THR A 33 11.54 -14.29 -12.80
CA THR A 33 11.71 -12.87 -13.14
C THR A 33 10.49 -12.29 -13.85
N GLN A 34 9.52 -13.13 -14.22
CA GLN A 34 8.20 -12.67 -14.63
C GLN A 34 7.61 -11.84 -13.49
N PRO A 35 7.20 -10.58 -13.76
CA PRO A 35 6.35 -9.86 -12.83
C PRO A 35 5.15 -10.76 -12.51
N PHE A 36 4.60 -10.66 -11.30
CA PHE A 36 3.30 -11.26 -10.96
C PHE A 36 2.19 -10.54 -11.75
N SER A 37 2.20 -10.69 -13.07
CA SER A 37 1.33 -10.03 -14.02
C SER A 37 0.48 -11.05 -14.74
N GLU A 38 0.02 -12.09 -14.05
CA GLU A 38 -1.05 -12.94 -14.56
C GLU A 38 -2.02 -13.29 -13.45
N THR A 39 -3.30 -13.02 -13.73
CA THR A 39 -4.47 -12.93 -12.84
C THR A 39 -4.55 -11.63 -12.07
N VAL A 40 -5.67 -10.92 -12.25
CA VAL A 40 -6.18 -9.80 -11.44
C VAL A 40 -6.10 -10.15 -9.95
N ARG A 41 -4.92 -9.97 -9.35
CA ARG A 41 -4.68 -10.08 -7.92
C ARG A 41 -4.07 -8.77 -7.52
N VAL A 42 -4.80 -8.05 -6.68
CA VAL A 42 -4.34 -6.83 -6.01
C VAL A 42 -2.93 -7.07 -5.49
N ASN A 43 -1.98 -6.23 -5.89
CA ASN A 43 -0.60 -6.36 -5.45
C ASN A 43 -0.48 -5.87 -4.00
N PRO A 44 -0.09 -6.72 -3.03
CA PRO A 44 0.09 -6.29 -1.64
C PRO A 44 1.12 -5.18 -1.47
N ALA A 45 2.13 -5.13 -2.34
CA ALA A 45 3.14 -4.08 -2.33
C ALA A 45 2.56 -2.69 -2.65
N THR A 46 1.43 -2.61 -3.36
CA THR A 46 0.75 -1.32 -3.60
C THR A 46 0.16 -0.77 -2.31
N ALA A 47 -0.60 -1.58 -1.57
CA ALA A 47 -1.19 -1.15 -0.30
C ALA A 47 -0.11 -0.72 0.69
N ASP A 48 0.97 -1.51 0.80
CA ASP A 48 2.07 -1.22 1.71
C ASP A 48 2.82 0.07 1.35
N ARG A 49 3.20 0.23 0.06
CA ARG A 49 3.87 1.46 -0.41
C ARG A 49 3.04 2.71 -0.18
N VAL A 50 1.74 2.67 -0.49
CA VAL A 50 0.84 3.81 -0.26
C VAL A 50 0.77 4.12 1.24
N THR A 51 0.62 3.10 2.08
CA THR A 51 0.54 3.32 3.54
C THR A 51 1.83 3.92 4.08
N ASP A 52 2.99 3.44 3.64
CA ASP A 52 4.29 3.97 4.07
C ASP A 52 4.54 5.40 3.59
N GLN A 53 4.20 5.70 2.34
CA GLN A 53 4.33 7.04 1.80
C GLN A 53 3.43 8.03 2.56
N LEU A 54 2.18 7.65 2.80
CA LEU A 54 1.23 8.50 3.52
C LEU A 54 1.66 8.72 4.98
N ALA A 55 1.97 7.65 5.72
CA ALA A 55 2.33 7.74 7.13
C ALA A 55 3.73 8.32 7.37
N GLY A 56 4.66 8.12 6.45
CA GLY A 56 6.05 8.53 6.60
C GLY A 56 6.39 9.89 6.00
N ASP A 57 5.62 10.36 5.01
CA ASP A 57 5.98 11.56 4.24
C ASP A 57 4.80 12.49 3.92
N THR A 58 3.76 12.01 3.24
CA THR A 58 2.71 12.88 2.69
C THR A 58 1.82 13.50 3.76
N LEU A 59 1.41 12.73 4.75
CA LEU A 59 0.57 13.20 5.86
C LEU A 59 1.38 13.48 7.13
N ALA A 60 2.66 13.13 7.13
CA ALA A 60 3.54 13.30 8.28
C ALA A 60 3.92 14.77 8.49
N THR A 61 4.05 15.15 9.76
CA THR A 61 4.64 16.41 10.17
C THR A 61 6.09 16.45 9.68
N PRO A 62 6.56 17.56 9.07
CA PRO A 62 7.91 17.63 8.53
C PRO A 62 9.01 17.28 9.56
N GLY A 63 9.75 16.20 9.28
CA GLY A 63 10.82 15.72 10.16
C GLY A 63 10.37 14.74 11.25
N GLU A 64 9.08 14.43 11.35
CA GLU A 64 8.51 13.50 12.32
C GLU A 64 7.68 12.40 11.61
N PRO A 65 8.33 11.38 11.02
CA PRO A 65 7.62 10.27 10.38
C PRO A 65 6.65 9.59 11.35
N TYR A 66 5.49 9.15 10.86
CA TYR A 66 4.40 8.53 11.62
C TYR A 66 3.68 9.47 12.61
N ARG A 67 4.07 10.75 12.71
CA ARG A 67 3.29 11.78 13.40
C ARG A 67 2.54 12.59 12.35
N LEU A 68 1.23 12.41 12.24
CA LEU A 68 0.45 13.09 11.22
C LEU A 68 0.20 14.55 11.57
N ASP A 69 0.27 15.41 10.56
CA ASP A 69 -0.25 16.77 10.63
C ASP A 69 -1.78 16.71 10.50
N ALA A 70 -2.51 17.12 11.54
CA ALA A 70 -3.96 16.96 11.62
C ALA A 70 -4.69 17.76 10.53
N THR A 71 -4.26 18.98 10.26
CA THR A 71 -4.86 19.86 9.25
C THR A 71 -4.64 19.32 7.84
N CYS A 72 -3.41 18.92 7.50
CA CYS A 72 -3.12 18.31 6.21
C CYS A 72 -3.76 16.93 6.05
N THR A 73 -3.92 16.19 7.14
CA THR A 73 -4.69 14.93 7.12
C THR A 73 -6.15 15.20 6.79
N ALA A 74 -6.80 16.16 7.45
CA ALA A 74 -8.18 16.53 7.15
C ALA A 74 -8.35 17.01 5.70
N ALA A 75 -7.44 17.89 5.23
CA ALA A 75 -7.42 18.38 3.86
C ALA A 75 -7.27 17.24 2.83
N PHE A 76 -6.42 16.25 3.11
CA PHE A 76 -6.26 15.08 2.24
C PHE A 76 -7.58 14.32 2.03
N PHE A 77 -8.43 14.25 3.06
CA PHE A 77 -9.74 13.59 3.02
C PHE A 77 -10.89 14.47 2.50
N ASP A 78 -10.62 15.72 2.09
CA ASP A 78 -11.65 16.76 1.81
C ASP A 78 -12.56 17.05 3.01
N ALA A 79 -12.04 16.90 4.22
CA ALA A 79 -12.76 17.07 5.47
C ALA A 79 -12.40 18.37 6.21
N GLY A 80 -11.45 19.15 5.70
CA GLY A 80 -10.84 20.27 6.42
C GLY A 80 -10.57 21.47 5.51
N PRO A 81 -9.65 22.39 5.91
CA PRO A 81 -9.28 23.50 5.03
C PRO A 81 -8.62 23.00 3.74
N ASP A 82 -8.46 23.89 2.78
CA ASP A 82 -7.74 23.59 1.54
C ASP A 82 -6.33 23.06 1.84
N GLY A 83 -5.84 22.13 1.01
CA GLY A 83 -4.53 21.49 1.15
C GLY A 83 -3.32 22.41 0.91
N ASP A 84 -3.49 23.72 0.99
CA ASP A 84 -2.44 24.71 0.77
C ASP A 84 -1.30 24.53 1.77
N GLY A 85 -0.09 24.29 1.25
CA GLY A 85 1.09 24.05 2.08
C GLY A 85 1.26 22.60 2.55
N CYS A 86 0.33 21.70 2.19
CA CYS A 86 0.48 20.27 2.42
C CYS A 86 1.39 19.62 1.36
N ARG A 87 1.86 18.41 1.65
CA ARG A 87 2.82 17.66 0.82
C ARG A 87 2.18 16.75 -0.22
N PHE A 88 0.95 17.06 -0.60
CA PHE A 88 0.25 16.43 -1.71
C PHE A 88 -0.25 17.51 -2.67
N GLU A 89 -0.42 17.13 -3.92
CA GLU A 89 -0.93 18.00 -4.98
C GLU A 89 -2.15 17.32 -5.62
N GLY A 90 -2.95 18.11 -6.34
CA GLY A 90 -4.11 17.61 -7.08
C GLY A 90 -5.45 17.83 -6.37
N GLU A 91 -6.48 17.99 -7.20
CA GLU A 91 -7.87 18.16 -6.75
C GLU A 91 -8.51 16.79 -6.47
N GLY A 92 -8.10 15.76 -7.22
CA GLY A 92 -8.61 14.39 -7.08
C GLY A 92 -7.91 13.60 -5.98
N PHE A 93 -8.67 12.76 -5.28
CA PHE A 93 -8.10 11.85 -4.27
C PHE A 93 -7.04 10.90 -4.85
N ASP A 94 -7.23 10.45 -6.08
CA ASP A 94 -6.30 9.61 -6.83
C ASP A 94 -4.98 10.31 -7.15
N GLU A 95 -5.02 11.61 -7.48
CA GLU A 95 -3.84 12.45 -7.69
C GLU A 95 -3.04 12.59 -6.39
N ARG A 96 -3.73 12.87 -5.27
CA ARG A 96 -3.11 13.03 -3.94
C ARG A 96 -2.45 11.75 -3.42
N LEU A 97 -2.92 10.58 -3.85
CA LEU A 97 -2.27 9.30 -3.54
C LEU A 97 -0.94 9.11 -4.27
N GLY A 98 -0.63 9.93 -5.28
CA GLY A 98 0.60 9.84 -6.07
C GLY A 98 0.71 8.53 -6.85
N LEU A 99 -0.43 7.91 -7.21
CA LEU A 99 -0.44 6.63 -7.89
C LEU A 99 -0.19 6.81 -9.39
N PRO A 100 0.90 6.25 -9.95
CA PRO A 100 1.15 6.32 -11.39
C PRO A 100 0.26 5.29 -12.09
N TYR A 101 -0.95 5.70 -12.50
CA TYR A 101 -1.82 4.89 -13.35
C TYR A 101 -2.02 5.47 -14.76
N PRO A 102 -0.98 5.88 -15.51
CA PRO A 102 -1.20 6.41 -16.86
C PRO A 102 -1.68 5.33 -17.87
N ASP A 103 -1.40 4.03 -17.64
CA ASP A 103 -1.55 3.00 -18.69
C ASP A 103 -2.42 1.78 -18.31
N ARG A 104 -3.20 1.82 -17.22
CA ARG A 104 -4.10 0.70 -16.87
C ARG A 104 -5.53 0.98 -17.31
N ALA A 105 -6.09 0.11 -18.16
CA ALA A 105 -7.49 0.14 -18.54
C ALA A 105 -8.47 0.01 -17.34
N THR A 106 -8.00 -0.52 -16.20
CA THR A 106 -8.76 -0.57 -14.94
C THR A 106 -7.77 -0.52 -13.75
N PRO A 107 -7.50 0.66 -13.16
CA PRO A 107 -6.71 0.74 -11.94
C PRO A 107 -7.44 0.05 -10.77
N PRO A 108 -6.71 -0.52 -9.79
CA PRO A 108 -7.35 -1.04 -8.58
C PRO A 108 -7.94 0.12 -7.79
N ASN A 109 -9.03 -0.15 -7.07
CA ASN A 109 -9.60 0.85 -6.17
C ASN A 109 -8.78 0.89 -4.89
N VAL A 110 -8.57 2.09 -4.38
CA VAL A 110 -7.82 2.31 -3.14
C VAL A 110 -8.71 3.06 -2.17
N GLN A 111 -8.82 2.54 -0.95
CA GLN A 111 -9.41 3.24 0.19
C GLN A 111 -8.33 3.52 1.21
N VAL A 112 -8.29 4.75 1.70
CA VAL A 112 -7.49 5.16 2.86
C VAL A 112 -8.46 5.54 3.96
N GLY A 113 -8.12 5.21 5.20
CA GLY A 113 -8.86 5.71 6.35
C GLY A 113 -8.02 5.73 7.61
N LEU A 114 -8.43 6.60 8.53
CA LEU A 114 -7.85 6.70 9.86
C LEU A 114 -8.82 6.09 10.89
N TYR A 115 -8.31 5.26 11.78
CA TYR A 115 -9.12 4.44 12.68
C TYR A 115 -8.61 4.45 14.12
N GLU A 116 -9.56 4.35 15.05
CA GLU A 116 -9.30 4.10 16.46
C GLU A 116 -9.05 2.60 16.69
N GLY A 117 -7.79 2.20 16.58
CA GLY A 117 -7.36 0.81 16.78
C GLY A 117 -7.08 0.03 15.50
N ALA A 118 -6.42 -1.13 15.67
CA ALA A 118 -5.86 -1.92 14.57
C ALA A 118 -6.81 -3.00 14.02
N SER A 119 -7.96 -3.25 14.66
CA SER A 119 -8.89 -4.33 14.31
C SER A 119 -9.60 -4.04 12.97
N SER A 120 -10.12 -5.06 12.30
CA SER A 120 -10.93 -4.84 11.08
C SER A 120 -12.14 -3.96 11.34
N ASP A 121 -12.72 -4.10 12.53
CA ASP A 121 -13.99 -3.49 12.94
C ASP A 121 -13.77 -2.18 13.71
N ALA A 122 -12.52 -1.68 13.74
CA ALA A 122 -12.19 -0.39 14.34
C ALA A 122 -13.04 0.72 13.74
N GLU A 123 -13.45 1.65 14.59
CA GLU A 123 -14.26 2.79 14.20
C GLU A 123 -13.39 3.86 13.54
N ALA A 124 -13.95 4.53 12.53
CA ALA A 124 -13.24 5.56 11.80
C ALA A 124 -13.13 6.83 12.66
N LEU A 125 -12.04 7.58 12.47
CA LEU A 125 -11.92 8.91 13.04
C LEU A 125 -12.65 9.94 12.16
N TYR A 126 -12.94 11.09 12.75
CA TYR A 126 -13.67 12.19 12.13
C TYR A 126 -12.88 13.50 12.28
N TRP A 127 -13.24 14.50 11.49
CA TRP A 127 -12.82 15.88 11.66
C TRP A 127 -14.01 16.71 12.14
N ASP A 128 -13.83 17.46 13.23
CA ASP A 128 -14.90 18.28 13.85
C ASP A 128 -14.89 19.75 13.40
N GLY A 129 -14.06 20.08 12.41
CA GLY A 129 -13.82 21.46 11.95
C GLY A 129 -12.52 22.06 12.50
N GLU A 130 -11.98 21.54 13.61
CA GLU A 130 -10.78 22.08 14.27
C GLU A 130 -9.71 21.02 14.54
N ARG A 131 -10.11 19.79 14.89
CA ARG A 131 -9.22 18.70 15.28
C ARG A 131 -9.78 17.33 14.87
N VAL A 132 -8.95 16.30 15.03
CA VAL A 132 -9.43 14.93 14.88
C VAL A 132 -10.32 14.57 16.07
N ALA A 133 -11.56 14.18 15.77
CA ALA A 133 -12.55 13.69 16.72
C ALA A 133 -12.48 12.16 16.83
N TRP A 134 -12.56 11.69 18.08
CA TRP A 134 -12.37 10.30 18.46
C TRP A 134 -13.69 9.68 18.91
N PRO A 135 -14.06 8.48 18.41
CA PRO A 135 -15.28 7.80 18.83
C PRO A 135 -15.37 7.57 20.35
N GLU A 136 -14.23 7.37 21.03
CA GLU A 136 -14.19 7.27 22.50
C GLU A 136 -14.66 8.52 23.25
N ASP A 137 -14.53 9.72 22.63
CA ASP A 137 -14.93 10.98 23.25
C ASP A 137 -16.44 11.24 23.08
N GLY A 138 -17.11 10.51 22.18
CA GLY A 138 -18.54 10.61 21.91
C GLY A 138 -18.91 10.28 20.47
N SER A 139 -20.22 10.24 20.20
CA SER A 139 -20.70 10.10 18.83
C SER A 139 -20.35 11.34 18.01
N PRO A 140 -19.94 11.18 16.73
CA PRO A 140 -19.63 12.32 15.87
C PRO A 140 -20.88 13.19 15.68
N ALA A 141 -20.68 14.51 15.60
CA ALA A 141 -21.72 15.45 15.24
C ALA A 141 -22.17 15.25 13.78
N SER A 142 -23.33 15.80 13.42
CA SER A 142 -23.85 15.68 12.05
C SER A 142 -22.95 16.32 10.99
N ASP A 143 -22.18 17.31 11.41
CA ASP A 143 -21.33 18.13 10.55
C ASP A 143 -19.87 17.63 10.58
N ASP A 144 -19.58 16.58 11.37
CA ASP A 144 -18.26 15.97 11.44
C ASP A 144 -17.98 15.16 10.17
N GLU A 145 -16.81 15.36 9.59
CA GLU A 145 -16.44 14.76 8.33
C GLU A 145 -15.57 13.51 8.55
N ARG A 146 -16.00 12.39 7.98
CA ARG A 146 -15.35 11.09 8.21
C ARG A 146 -14.00 11.01 7.49
N LEU A 147 -12.94 10.63 8.19
CA LEU A 147 -11.58 10.48 7.65
C LEU A 147 -11.38 9.12 6.97
N VAL A 148 -12.26 8.80 6.01
CA VAL A 148 -12.20 7.60 5.17
C VAL A 148 -12.61 7.97 3.75
N ARG A 149 -11.75 7.66 2.78
CA ARG A 149 -12.00 8.00 1.37
C ARG A 149 -11.46 6.95 0.42
N SER A 150 -12.11 6.83 -0.72
CA SER A 150 -11.70 5.91 -1.78
C SER A 150 -11.74 6.57 -3.15
N THR A 151 -10.92 6.05 -4.06
CA THR A 151 -10.78 6.55 -5.45
C THR A 151 -12.08 6.56 -6.24
N ASP A 152 -13.05 5.73 -5.88
CA ASP A 152 -14.33 5.56 -6.56
C ASP A 152 -15.54 5.80 -5.63
N GLY A 153 -15.30 6.27 -4.40
CA GLY A 153 -16.33 6.45 -3.37
C GLY A 153 -16.94 5.15 -2.82
N ARG A 154 -16.46 3.97 -3.23
CA ARG A 154 -16.97 2.67 -2.76
C ARG A 154 -16.11 2.12 -1.63
N THR A 155 -16.72 1.25 -0.82
CA THR A 155 -16.02 0.43 0.18
C THR A 155 -15.82 -0.99 -0.36
N PRO A 156 -14.76 -1.71 0.04
CA PRO A 156 -14.59 -3.09 -0.35
C PRO A 156 -15.81 -3.94 0.04
N SER A 157 -16.32 -4.76 -0.89
CA SER A 157 -17.42 -5.68 -0.61
C SER A 157 -16.87 -7.03 -0.14
N GLY A 158 -17.65 -7.76 0.67
CA GLY A 158 -17.22 -9.06 1.24
C GLY A 158 -16.92 -10.17 0.21
N SER A 159 -17.26 -9.96 -1.07
CA SER A 159 -16.94 -10.89 -2.17
C SER A 159 -15.70 -10.50 -2.99
N SER A 160 -15.09 -9.34 -2.71
CA SER A 160 -13.89 -8.86 -3.39
C SER A 160 -12.60 -9.37 -2.71
N SER A 161 -11.54 -9.60 -3.49
CA SER A 161 -10.22 -9.85 -2.92
C SER A 161 -9.64 -8.51 -2.48
N VAL A 162 -9.51 -8.32 -1.17
CA VAL A 162 -9.02 -7.06 -0.58
C VAL A 162 -7.64 -7.30 0.04
N VAL A 163 -6.69 -6.43 -0.29
CA VAL A 163 -5.41 -6.39 0.41
C VAL A 163 -5.38 -5.15 1.29
N VAL A 164 -5.04 -5.34 2.56
CA VAL A 164 -5.01 -4.27 3.56
C VAL A 164 -3.59 -4.12 4.08
N SER A 165 -3.07 -2.89 4.11
CA SER A 165 -1.89 -2.52 4.90
C SER A 165 -2.29 -1.50 5.97
N ARG A 166 -1.56 -1.52 7.09
CA ARG A 166 -1.81 -0.70 8.27
C ARG A 166 -0.50 -0.16 8.83
N ARG A 167 -0.52 1.08 9.32
CA ARG A 167 0.55 1.70 10.10
C ARG A 167 -0.02 2.36 11.34
N SER A 168 0.65 2.15 12.46
CA SER A 168 0.39 2.94 13.67
C SER A 168 0.98 4.32 13.44
N VAL A 169 0.19 5.35 13.75
CA VAL A 169 0.53 6.75 13.60
C VAL A 169 0.02 7.52 14.80
N THR A 170 0.54 8.71 15.03
CA THR A 170 0.04 9.61 16.07
C THR A 170 -0.53 10.85 15.42
N VAL A 171 -1.72 11.28 15.80
CA VAL A 171 -2.34 12.55 15.38
C VAL A 171 -2.90 13.25 16.61
N ASP A 172 -2.69 14.56 16.73
CA ASP A 172 -3.05 15.33 17.94
C ASP A 172 -2.53 14.73 19.27
N GLY A 173 -1.41 13.99 19.20
CA GLY A 173 -0.79 13.34 20.35
C GLY A 173 -1.45 12.03 20.80
N ARG A 174 -2.43 11.50 20.05
CA ARG A 174 -3.10 10.22 20.30
C ARG A 174 -2.79 9.21 19.19
N ASP A 175 -2.78 7.93 19.55
CA ASP A 175 -2.46 6.85 18.63
C ASP A 175 -3.66 6.47 17.75
N ALA A 176 -3.43 6.44 16.44
CA ALA A 176 -4.39 6.01 15.44
C ALA A 176 -3.76 4.95 14.51
N HIS A 177 -4.59 4.37 13.67
CA HIS A 177 -4.14 3.46 12.62
C HIS A 177 -4.53 3.99 11.24
N LEU A 178 -3.52 4.32 10.44
CA LEU A 178 -3.70 4.55 9.02
C LEU A 178 -3.87 3.19 8.34
N ARG A 179 -4.97 3.02 7.61
CA ARG A 179 -5.30 1.80 6.89
C ARG A 179 -5.46 2.11 5.41
N VAL A 180 -4.80 1.33 4.57
CA VAL A 180 -4.98 1.35 3.13
C VAL A 180 -5.53 0.00 2.69
N SER A 181 -6.67 0.00 2.01
CA SER A 181 -7.29 -1.18 1.42
C SER A 181 -7.28 -1.04 -0.10
N VAL A 182 -6.90 -2.11 -0.81
CA VAL A 182 -6.84 -2.13 -2.27
C VAL A 182 -7.64 -3.34 -2.78
N TRP A 183 -8.46 -3.15 -3.83
CA TRP A 183 -9.31 -4.19 -4.44
C TRP A 183 -9.50 -4.03 -5.96
#